data_AF-G2X9A6-F1
#
_entry.id   AF-G2X9A6-F1
#
_cell.length_a   1.000
_cell.length_b   1.000
_cell.length_c   1.000
_cell.angle_alpha   90.00
_cell.angle_beta   90.00
_cell.angle_gamma   90.00
#
_symmetry.space_group_name_H-M   'P 1'
#
loop_
_entity.id
_entity.type
_entity.pdbx_description
1 polymer ?
#
loop_
_entity_poly.entity_id
_entity_poly.type
_entity_poly.pdbx_seq_one_letter_code
_entity_poly.pdbx_strand_id
1 'polypeptide(L)'
;MKACTLALLATAAAAAPSPEIPYSQWMTDSMIRNGYQLAPTFHYDEATLYTSFEAVYDANRNETVLEFYRSHVYAVVLEDGTIDGFNHSHYSLDNYRFGNNILWWYERTGEERFRIAAGKIKDQLDRHPRTPTGGFWHRLLGYFRAVAGGLRAVQDETGGWWNVMSEPYPGRPGNYIESSASVMFTFALLKGLRLGILPKEEFTETAVKAYRGMVDMFVTENDDGTLNWEKTVEVGSLGSNATFEYYSSIKLRQNDLRGGGVFMLAALEWESRTC
;
A
#
# COMPACT_ATOMS: atom_id res chain seq x y z
N MET A 1 -82.16 -53.18 -12.29
CA MET A 1 -80.94 -53.05 -11.46
C MET A 1 -79.99 -52.05 -12.11
N LYS A 2 -79.93 -50.81 -11.62
CA LYS A 2 -78.84 -49.87 -11.94
C LYS A 2 -78.36 -49.32 -10.61
N ALA A 3 -77.10 -49.60 -10.32
CA ALA A 3 -76.45 -49.31 -9.05
C ALA A 3 -76.28 -47.79 -8.87
N CYS A 4 -76.59 -47.32 -7.67
CA CYS A 4 -76.34 -45.96 -7.20
C CYS A 4 -74.91 -45.95 -6.62
N THR A 5 -73.97 -45.32 -7.32
CA THR A 5 -72.58 -45.21 -6.84
C THR A 5 -72.48 -43.99 -5.92
N LEU A 6 -72.25 -44.25 -4.63
CA LEU A 6 -71.93 -43.24 -3.62
C LEU A 6 -70.49 -42.75 -3.88
N ALA A 7 -70.31 -41.47 -4.21
CA ALA A 7 -68.99 -40.85 -4.29
C ALA A 7 -68.59 -40.33 -2.91
N LEU A 8 -67.56 -40.92 -2.30
CA LEU A 8 -66.87 -40.35 -1.14
C LEU A 8 -66.09 -39.11 -1.60
N LEU A 9 -66.46 -37.93 -1.07
CA LEU A 9 -65.62 -36.74 -1.11
C LEU A 9 -64.58 -36.85 0.01
N ALA A 10 -63.35 -37.20 -0.34
CA ALA A 10 -62.19 -36.97 0.52
C ALA A 10 -61.68 -35.55 0.25
N THR A 11 -61.90 -34.64 1.20
CA THR A 11 -61.25 -33.32 1.19
C THR A 11 -59.79 -33.50 1.57
N ALA A 12 -58.90 -33.42 0.59
CA ALA A 12 -57.48 -33.24 0.85
C ALA A 12 -57.28 -31.86 1.49
N ALA A 13 -56.94 -31.83 2.78
CA ALA A 13 -56.43 -30.62 3.41
C ALA A 13 -55.09 -30.29 2.76
N ALA A 14 -55.04 -29.20 1.99
CA ALA A 14 -53.78 -28.67 1.48
C ALA A 14 -52.90 -28.27 2.66
N ALA A 15 -51.76 -28.95 2.83
CA ALA A 15 -50.75 -28.53 3.79
C ALA A 15 -50.26 -27.13 3.39
N ALA A 16 -50.33 -26.17 4.32
CA ALA A 16 -49.75 -24.85 4.10
C ALA A 16 -48.23 -25.00 3.83
N PRO A 17 -47.66 -24.25 2.88
CA PRO A 17 -46.22 -24.28 2.66
C PRO A 17 -45.49 -23.88 3.95
N SER A 18 -44.49 -24.67 4.34
CA SER A 18 -43.57 -24.31 5.42
C SER A 18 -42.94 -22.95 5.10
N PRO A 19 -42.75 -22.05 6.08
CA PRO A 19 -42.12 -20.76 5.80
C PRO A 19 -40.71 -20.99 5.25
N GLU A 20 -40.46 -20.52 4.02
CA GLU A 20 -39.12 -20.51 3.43
C GLU A 20 -38.22 -19.61 4.27
N ILE A 21 -37.10 -20.13 4.74
CA ILE A 21 -36.10 -19.32 5.46
C ILE A 21 -35.54 -18.30 4.47
N PRO A 22 -35.57 -16.99 4.77
CA PRO A 22 -35.00 -15.98 3.88
C PRO A 22 -33.53 -16.26 3.58
N TYR A 23 -33.10 -16.10 2.32
CA TYR A 23 -31.71 -16.37 1.91
C TYR A 23 -30.68 -15.54 2.68
N SER A 24 -31.02 -14.32 3.10
CA SER A 24 -30.13 -13.50 3.94
C SER A 24 -29.85 -14.17 5.28
N GLN A 25 -30.87 -14.74 5.93
CA GLN A 25 -30.73 -15.50 7.15
C GLN A 25 -30.01 -16.83 6.89
N TRP A 26 -30.42 -17.58 5.87
CA TRP A 26 -29.83 -18.88 5.57
C TRP A 26 -28.34 -18.78 5.21
N MET A 27 -27.94 -17.79 4.40
CA MET A 27 -26.55 -17.55 4.05
C MET A 27 -25.74 -17.12 5.28
N THR A 28 -26.28 -16.25 6.13
CA THR A 28 -25.58 -15.79 7.34
C THR A 28 -25.34 -16.94 8.31
N ASP A 29 -26.38 -17.75 8.57
CA ASP A 29 -26.26 -18.94 9.41
C ASP A 29 -25.31 -19.97 8.81
N SER A 30 -25.23 -20.05 7.48
CA SER A 30 -24.29 -20.93 6.78
C SER A 30 -22.85 -20.44 6.90
N MET A 31 -22.60 -19.13 6.78
CA MET A 31 -21.27 -18.54 6.93
C MET A 31 -20.74 -18.71 8.36
N ILE A 32 -21.59 -18.48 9.36
CA ILE A 32 -21.23 -18.67 10.77
C ILE A 32 -20.95 -20.16 11.07
N ARG A 33 -21.78 -21.09 10.57
CA ARG A 33 -21.64 -22.53 10.86
C ARG A 33 -20.57 -23.24 10.05
N ASN A 34 -20.45 -22.94 8.76
CA ASN A 34 -19.58 -23.67 7.85
C ASN A 34 -18.13 -23.17 7.89
N GLY A 35 -17.88 -22.06 8.59
CA GLY A 35 -16.54 -21.74 9.09
C GLY A 35 -15.45 -21.83 8.02
N TYR A 36 -15.62 -21.15 6.88
CA TYR A 36 -14.42 -20.59 6.28
C TYR A 36 -13.86 -19.66 7.35
N GLN A 37 -12.65 -19.96 7.82
CA GLN A 37 -12.00 -19.31 8.96
C GLN A 37 -11.86 -17.81 8.71
N LEU A 38 -12.93 -17.06 8.96
CA LEU A 38 -12.94 -15.61 8.99
C LEU A 38 -12.20 -15.23 10.25
N ALA A 39 -10.88 -15.12 10.16
CA ALA A 39 -10.10 -14.58 11.25
C ALA A 39 -10.59 -13.14 11.51
N PRO A 40 -10.73 -12.70 12.77
CA PRO A 40 -10.95 -11.29 13.06
C PRO A 40 -9.87 -10.43 12.40
N THR A 41 -10.28 -9.55 11.49
CA THR A 41 -9.35 -8.67 10.76
C THR A 41 -10.05 -7.41 10.28
N PHE A 42 -9.26 -6.38 9.95
CA PHE A 42 -9.72 -5.15 9.31
C PHE A 42 -9.62 -5.19 7.78
N HIS A 43 -9.28 -6.34 7.18
CA HIS A 43 -9.20 -6.48 5.73
C HIS A 43 -10.55 -6.20 5.05
N TYR A 44 -10.48 -5.68 3.82
CA TYR A 44 -11.66 -5.11 3.15
C TYR A 44 -12.70 -6.17 2.75
N ASP A 45 -12.28 -7.42 2.52
CA ASP A 45 -13.15 -8.55 2.22
C ASP A 45 -14.05 -8.84 3.43
N GLU A 46 -13.47 -9.00 4.62
CA GLU A 46 -14.19 -9.19 5.88
C GLU A 46 -15.01 -7.94 6.25
N ALA A 47 -14.47 -6.73 6.09
CA ALA A 47 -15.21 -5.49 6.32
C ALA A 47 -16.47 -5.38 5.45
N THR A 48 -16.43 -5.94 4.23
CA THR A 48 -17.60 -6.01 3.35
C THR A 48 -18.61 -7.05 3.85
N LEU A 49 -18.14 -8.21 4.31
CA LEU A 49 -18.99 -9.20 4.96
C LEU A 49 -19.63 -8.65 6.24
N TYR A 50 -18.89 -7.90 7.04
CA TYR A 50 -19.38 -7.23 8.25
C TYR A 50 -20.55 -6.29 7.95
N THR A 51 -20.51 -5.57 6.84
CA THR A 51 -21.66 -4.76 6.41
C THR A 51 -22.88 -5.60 6.03
N SER A 52 -22.68 -6.85 5.59
CA SER A 52 -23.81 -7.77 5.42
C SER A 52 -24.39 -8.18 6.78
N PHE A 53 -23.56 -8.39 7.80
CA PHE A 53 -24.02 -8.65 9.17
C PHE A 53 -24.76 -7.46 9.77
N GLU A 54 -24.27 -6.24 9.56
CA GLU A 54 -24.95 -4.99 9.94
C GLU A 54 -26.36 -4.93 9.33
N ALA A 55 -26.47 -5.15 8.02
CA ALA A 55 -27.74 -5.09 7.31
C ALA A 55 -28.72 -6.19 7.76
N VAL A 56 -28.24 -7.41 8.00
CA VAL A 56 -29.06 -8.51 8.52
C VAL A 56 -29.56 -8.16 9.92
N TYR A 57 -28.68 -7.71 10.82
CA TYR A 57 -29.08 -7.32 12.17
C TYR A 57 -30.09 -6.18 12.16
N ASP A 58 -29.90 -5.14 11.34
CA ASP A 58 -30.82 -4.02 11.27
C ASP A 58 -32.20 -4.41 10.72
N ALA A 59 -32.26 -5.42 9.84
CA ALA A 59 -33.51 -5.90 9.25
C ALA A 59 -34.33 -6.81 10.18
N ASN A 60 -33.68 -7.69 10.96
CA ASN A 60 -34.38 -8.75 11.69
C ASN A 60 -33.96 -8.94 13.16
N ARG A 61 -33.02 -8.12 13.66
CA ARG A 61 -32.50 -8.18 15.04
C ARG A 61 -31.96 -9.55 15.44
N ASN A 62 -31.32 -10.25 14.51
CA ASN A 62 -30.68 -11.54 14.80
C ASN A 62 -29.43 -11.37 15.69
N GLU A 63 -29.60 -11.62 16.99
CA GLU A 63 -28.55 -11.46 18.00
C GLU A 63 -27.35 -12.40 17.81
N THR A 64 -27.54 -13.59 17.21
CA THR A 64 -26.43 -14.50 16.91
C THR A 64 -25.45 -13.87 15.92
N VAL A 65 -26.00 -13.17 14.92
CA VAL A 65 -25.20 -12.45 13.91
C VAL A 65 -24.49 -11.27 14.54
N LEU A 66 -25.17 -10.52 15.41
CA LEU A 66 -24.56 -9.41 16.11
C LEU A 66 -23.42 -9.85 17.02
N GLU A 67 -23.59 -10.93 17.77
CA GLU A 67 -22.54 -11.45 18.67
C GLU A 67 -21.35 -11.97 17.88
N PHE A 68 -21.58 -12.69 16.78
CA PHE A 68 -20.50 -13.11 15.88
C PHE A 68 -19.74 -11.89 15.33
N TYR A 69 -20.46 -10.90 14.82
CA TYR A 69 -19.86 -9.67 14.32
C TYR A 69 -19.09 -8.89 15.41
N ARG A 70 -19.68 -8.78 16.61
CA ARG A 70 -19.06 -8.17 17.80
C ARG A 70 -17.72 -8.82 18.11
N SER A 71 -17.70 -10.16 18.19
CA SER A 71 -16.48 -10.91 18.52
C SER A 71 -15.33 -10.63 17.56
N HIS A 72 -15.62 -10.36 16.28
CA HIS A 72 -14.59 -10.06 15.28
C HIS A 72 -14.09 -8.63 15.41
N VAL A 73 -15.00 -7.65 15.44
CA VAL A 73 -14.59 -6.24 15.53
C VAL A 73 -13.91 -5.94 16.86
N TYR A 74 -14.38 -6.53 17.95
CA TYR A 74 -13.83 -6.27 19.29
C TYR A 74 -12.46 -6.95 19.48
N ALA A 75 -12.16 -8.01 18.73
CA ALA A 75 -10.82 -8.60 18.71
C ALA A 75 -9.81 -7.76 17.92
N VAL A 76 -10.27 -6.91 17.00
CA VAL A 76 -9.42 -6.06 16.15
C VAL A 76 -9.30 -4.63 16.71
N VAL A 77 -10.39 -4.07 17.23
CA VAL A 77 -10.42 -2.73 17.85
C VAL A 77 -10.31 -2.89 19.36
N LEU A 78 -9.08 -2.73 19.84
CA LEU A 78 -8.70 -2.88 21.24
C LEU A 78 -9.35 -1.78 22.10
N GLU A 79 -9.34 -1.99 23.42
CA GLU A 79 -9.99 -1.08 24.38
C GLU A 79 -9.47 0.36 24.34
N ASP A 80 -8.20 0.56 23.96
CA ASP A 80 -7.57 1.87 23.80
C ASP A 80 -7.84 2.53 22.43
N GLY A 81 -8.64 1.88 21.57
CA GLY A 81 -8.90 2.31 20.20
C GLY A 81 -7.76 2.05 19.23
N THR A 82 -6.79 1.20 19.58
CA THR A 82 -5.82 0.65 18.63
C THR A 82 -6.50 -0.40 17.75
N ILE A 83 -6.22 -0.32 16.45
CA ILE A 83 -6.63 -1.33 15.47
C ILE A 83 -5.44 -2.27 15.34
N ASP A 84 -5.58 -3.51 15.80
CA ASP A 84 -4.51 -4.50 15.76
C ASP A 84 -4.02 -4.72 14.32
N GLY A 85 -2.71 -4.75 14.14
CA GLY A 85 -2.05 -4.86 12.83
C GLY A 85 -2.14 -3.62 11.91
N PHE A 86 -2.82 -2.53 12.30
CA PHE A 86 -2.98 -1.36 11.44
C PHE A 86 -1.69 -0.52 11.35
N ASN A 87 -1.08 -0.50 10.16
CA ASN A 87 0.13 0.28 9.92
C ASN A 87 -0.19 1.69 9.38
N HIS A 88 -0.07 2.69 10.25
CA HIS A 88 -0.30 4.12 9.95
C HIS A 88 0.57 4.72 8.83
N SER A 89 1.66 4.05 8.45
CA SER A 89 2.54 4.47 7.35
C SER A 89 2.27 3.71 6.04
N HIS A 90 1.40 2.69 6.07
CA HIS A 90 1.01 1.92 4.89
C HIS A 90 -0.28 2.47 4.28
N TYR A 91 -0.14 3.29 3.24
CA TYR A 91 -1.28 3.90 2.53
C TYR A 91 -1.89 2.90 1.53
N SER A 92 -3.05 2.34 1.91
CA SER A 92 -3.90 1.49 1.07
C SER A 92 -5.35 1.89 1.25
N LEU A 93 -6.06 2.11 0.13
CA LEU A 93 -7.50 2.38 0.19
C LEU A 93 -8.31 1.21 0.75
N ASP A 94 -7.82 -0.02 0.58
CA ASP A 94 -8.47 -1.24 1.06
C ASP A 94 -8.68 -1.19 2.59
N ASN A 95 -7.67 -0.73 3.34
CA ASN A 95 -7.71 -0.70 4.80
C ASN A 95 -8.73 0.30 5.37
N TYR A 96 -9.13 1.32 4.59
CA TYR A 96 -10.08 2.33 5.06
C TYR A 96 -11.52 1.84 5.06
N ARG A 97 -11.82 0.76 4.33
CA ARG A 97 -13.17 0.19 4.26
C ARG A 97 -13.72 -0.19 5.64
N PHE A 98 -12.85 -0.67 6.52
CA PHE A 98 -13.20 -1.04 7.90
C PHE A 98 -13.64 0.15 8.75
N GLY A 99 -13.29 1.39 8.36
CA GLY A 99 -13.76 2.60 9.04
C GLY A 99 -15.27 2.73 9.10
N ASN A 100 -16.00 2.27 8.07
CA ASN A 100 -17.46 2.27 8.08
C ASN A 100 -18.04 1.36 9.17
N ASN A 101 -17.42 0.18 9.35
CA ASN A 101 -17.83 -0.79 10.36
C ASN A 101 -17.58 -0.26 11.78
N ILE A 102 -16.45 0.42 11.99
CA ILE A 102 -16.14 1.13 13.23
C ILE A 102 -17.19 2.20 13.54
N LEU A 103 -17.60 2.99 12.54
CA LEU A 103 -18.62 4.03 12.71
C LEU A 103 -20.00 3.42 13.07
N TRP A 104 -20.38 2.31 12.43
CA TRP A 104 -21.63 1.60 12.74
C TRP A 104 -21.70 1.17 14.21
N TRP A 105 -20.57 0.67 14.76
CA TRP A 105 -20.45 0.31 16.17
C TRP A 105 -20.47 1.53 17.09
N TYR A 106 -19.76 2.61 16.73
CA TYR A 106 -19.77 3.84 17.51
C TYR A 106 -21.18 4.43 17.65
N GLU A 107 -21.94 4.51 16.55
CA GLU A 107 -23.30 5.05 16.55
C GLU A 107 -24.25 4.31 17.49
N ARG A 108 -24.01 3.02 17.73
CA ARG A 108 -24.88 2.16 18.55
C ARG A 108 -24.45 2.05 19.99
N THR A 109 -23.15 2.07 20.24
CA THR A 109 -22.58 1.79 21.56
C THR A 109 -22.10 3.05 22.28
N GLY A 110 -21.71 4.09 21.53
CA GLY A 110 -21.01 5.25 22.06
C GLY A 110 -19.62 4.92 22.63
N GLU A 111 -19.08 3.72 22.40
CA GLU A 111 -17.80 3.31 22.97
C GLU A 111 -16.64 4.11 22.37
N GLU A 112 -15.84 4.72 23.25
CA GLU A 112 -14.79 5.67 22.89
C GLU A 112 -13.70 5.06 21.98
N ARG A 113 -13.40 3.77 22.12
CA ARG A 113 -12.42 3.08 21.28
C ARG A 113 -12.76 3.14 19.80
N PHE A 114 -14.05 3.12 19.43
CA PHE A 114 -14.46 3.23 18.04
C PHE A 114 -14.27 4.65 17.52
N ARG A 115 -14.52 5.67 18.34
CA ARG A 115 -14.22 7.06 18.00
C ARG A 115 -12.72 7.27 17.75
N ILE A 116 -11.88 6.72 18.63
CA ILE A 116 -10.41 6.79 18.51
C ILE A 116 -9.94 6.04 17.25
N ALA A 117 -10.42 4.82 17.02
CA ALA A 117 -10.06 4.02 15.84
C ALA A 117 -10.49 4.68 14.52
N ALA A 118 -11.69 5.28 14.47
CA ALA A 118 -12.15 6.05 13.32
C ALA A 118 -11.27 7.28 13.08
N GLY A 119 -10.86 7.98 14.16
CA GLY A 119 -9.91 9.09 14.09
C GLY A 119 -8.57 8.67 13.48
N LYS A 120 -8.02 7.53 13.90
CA LYS A 120 -6.79 6.94 13.37
C LYS A 120 -6.84 6.69 11.85
N ILE A 121 -7.96 6.16 11.35
CA ILE A 121 -8.20 5.97 9.91
C ILE A 121 -8.32 7.32 9.19
N LYS A 122 -9.08 8.25 9.77
CA LYS A 122 -9.28 9.60 9.22
C LYS A 122 -7.97 10.38 9.10
N ASP A 123 -7.11 10.32 10.10
CA ASP A 123 -5.79 10.96 10.10
C ASP A 123 -4.88 10.41 8.99
N GLN A 124 -5.02 9.12 8.66
CA GLN A 124 -4.28 8.54 7.55
C GLN A 124 -4.87 8.92 6.19
N LEU A 125 -6.20 8.97 6.06
CA LEU A 125 -6.91 9.47 4.88
C LEU A 125 -6.54 10.93 4.55
N ASP A 126 -6.39 11.78 5.57
CA ASP A 126 -6.02 13.19 5.39
C ASP A 126 -4.61 13.37 4.80
N ARG A 127 -3.69 12.45 5.12
CA ARG A 127 -2.33 12.42 4.59
C ARG A 127 -2.17 11.49 3.39
N HIS A 128 -3.24 10.86 2.92
CA HIS A 128 -3.16 9.87 1.86
C HIS A 128 -2.76 10.54 0.54
N PRO A 129 -1.75 10.01 -0.19
CA PRO A 129 -1.31 10.57 -1.46
C PRO A 129 -2.44 10.68 -2.49
N ARG A 130 -2.44 11.76 -3.25
CA ARG A 130 -3.47 12.03 -4.27
C ARG A 130 -2.83 12.30 -5.63
N THR A 131 -3.58 12.01 -6.69
CA THR A 131 -3.24 12.46 -8.05
C THR A 131 -3.27 13.98 -8.09
N PRO A 132 -2.66 14.62 -9.10
CA PRO A 132 -2.76 16.07 -9.28
C PRO A 132 -4.21 16.59 -9.36
N THR A 133 -5.17 15.73 -9.74
CA THR A 133 -6.61 16.04 -9.80
C THR A 133 -7.37 15.72 -8.51
N GLY A 134 -6.68 15.29 -7.44
CA GLY A 134 -7.25 15.10 -6.10
C GLY A 134 -7.76 13.69 -5.78
N GLY A 135 -7.70 12.74 -6.72
CA GLY A 135 -8.09 11.35 -6.50
C GLY A 135 -7.06 10.61 -5.64
N PHE A 136 -7.50 9.79 -4.69
CA PHE A 136 -6.56 9.01 -3.87
C PHE A 136 -5.77 7.99 -4.70
N TRP A 137 -4.49 7.83 -4.38
CA TRP A 137 -3.70 6.73 -4.92
C TRP A 137 -4.21 5.41 -4.35
N HIS A 138 -4.20 4.33 -5.12
CA HIS A 138 -4.72 3.04 -4.62
C HIS A 138 -3.79 2.43 -3.54
N ARG A 139 -2.48 2.37 -3.81
CA ARG A 139 -1.43 1.91 -2.87
C ARG A 139 -0.08 2.62 -3.13
N LEU A 140 0.49 3.32 -2.14
CA LEU A 140 1.77 4.05 -2.30
C LEU A 140 2.97 3.12 -2.57
N LEU A 141 3.04 1.98 -1.87
CA LEU A 141 4.15 1.03 -2.03
C LEU A 141 4.19 0.38 -3.42
N GLY A 142 3.05 0.25 -4.09
CA GLY A 142 2.98 -0.26 -5.46
C GLY A 142 3.73 0.65 -6.44
N TYR A 143 3.56 1.97 -6.31
CA TYR A 143 4.28 2.93 -7.14
C TYR A 143 5.78 2.96 -6.84
N PHE A 144 6.16 2.91 -5.57
CA PHE A 144 7.58 2.84 -5.20
C PHE A 144 8.25 1.61 -5.84
N ARG A 145 7.61 0.43 -5.77
CA ARG A 145 8.10 -0.79 -6.45
C ARG A 145 8.16 -0.64 -7.96
N ALA A 146 7.14 -0.04 -8.57
CA ALA A 146 7.12 0.20 -10.02
C ALA A 146 8.26 1.13 -10.46
N VAL A 147 8.49 2.22 -9.73
CA VAL A 147 9.62 3.15 -9.99
C VAL A 147 10.95 2.45 -9.78
N ALA A 148 11.12 1.69 -8.69
CA ALA A 148 12.34 0.91 -8.44
C ALA A 148 12.62 -0.08 -9.59
N GLY A 149 11.59 -0.78 -10.07
CA GLY A 149 11.70 -1.68 -11.23
C GLY A 149 12.10 -0.96 -12.51
N GLY A 150 11.52 0.24 -12.75
CA GLY A 150 11.93 1.10 -13.86
C GLY A 150 13.39 1.53 -13.78
N LEU A 151 13.85 1.99 -12.60
CA LEU A 151 15.23 2.38 -12.37
C LEU A 151 16.20 1.20 -12.58
N ARG A 152 15.86 0.02 -12.08
CA ARG A 152 16.62 -1.21 -12.31
C ARG A 152 16.78 -1.51 -13.80
N ALA A 153 15.72 -1.35 -14.59
CA ALA A 153 15.73 -1.67 -16.02
C ALA A 153 16.62 -0.73 -16.86
N VAL A 154 16.89 0.48 -16.36
CA VAL A 154 17.67 1.51 -17.08
C VAL A 154 18.98 1.89 -16.36
N GLN A 155 19.42 1.06 -15.41
CA GLN A 155 20.70 1.25 -14.72
C GLN A 155 21.85 1.06 -15.71
N ASP A 156 22.79 2.00 -15.70
CA ASP A 156 23.98 1.96 -16.55
C ASP A 156 24.95 0.84 -16.13
N GLU A 157 25.90 0.49 -17.02
CA GLU A 157 26.94 -0.50 -16.73
C GLU A 157 27.80 -0.13 -15.52
N THR A 158 28.00 1.17 -15.27
CA THR A 158 28.70 1.71 -14.10
C THR A 158 27.92 1.54 -12.78
N GLY A 159 26.62 1.26 -12.86
CA GLY A 159 25.73 1.20 -11.70
C GLY A 159 24.99 2.51 -11.40
N GLY A 160 25.35 3.61 -12.04
CA GLY A 160 24.63 4.88 -11.93
C GLY A 160 23.50 5.05 -12.97
N TRP A 161 22.99 6.27 -13.06
CA TRP A 161 21.96 6.65 -14.03
C TRP A 161 22.34 7.93 -14.77
N TRP A 162 21.99 7.96 -16.06
CA TRP A 162 22.21 9.10 -16.94
C TRP A 162 21.42 10.34 -16.49
N ASN A 163 21.97 11.54 -16.68
CA ASN A 163 21.26 12.81 -16.43
C ASN A 163 19.95 12.89 -17.22
N VAL A 164 19.97 12.46 -18.48
CA VAL A 164 18.77 12.22 -19.29
C VAL A 164 18.67 10.73 -19.60
N MET A 165 17.70 10.06 -18.98
CA MET A 165 17.60 8.60 -18.94
C MET A 165 16.80 7.98 -20.09
N SER A 166 15.96 8.76 -20.78
CA SER A 166 15.10 8.24 -21.84
C SER A 166 15.86 8.07 -23.15
N GLU A 167 15.56 7.02 -23.91
CA GLU A 167 16.03 6.89 -25.29
C GLU A 167 15.69 8.14 -26.13
N PRO A 168 16.58 8.59 -27.04
CA PRO A 168 17.87 7.99 -27.45
C PRO A 168 19.09 8.59 -26.71
N TYR A 169 18.91 9.14 -25.51
CA TYR A 169 19.94 9.96 -24.86
C TYR A 169 21.00 9.20 -24.05
N PRO A 170 20.75 8.02 -23.45
CA PRO A 170 21.82 7.20 -22.88
C PRO A 170 22.98 7.00 -23.86
N GLY A 171 24.22 7.26 -23.42
CA GLY A 171 25.41 7.17 -24.28
C GLY A 171 25.56 8.28 -25.35
N ARG A 172 24.58 9.19 -25.51
CA ARG A 172 24.72 10.34 -26.44
C ARG A 172 25.83 11.28 -25.95
N PRO A 173 26.72 11.78 -26.84
CA PRO A 173 27.73 12.76 -26.46
C PRO A 173 27.13 13.98 -25.74
N GLY A 174 27.71 14.32 -24.58
CA GLY A 174 27.21 15.39 -23.70
C GLY A 174 26.33 14.91 -22.55
N ASN A 175 25.75 13.71 -22.64
CA ASN A 175 25.13 13.08 -21.48
C ASN A 175 26.21 12.52 -20.54
N TYR A 176 25.85 12.29 -19.29
CA TYR A 176 26.74 11.77 -18.26
C TYR A 176 25.95 11.05 -17.18
N ILE A 177 26.61 10.15 -16.45
CA ILE A 177 26.04 9.57 -15.23
C ILE A 177 26.03 10.65 -14.16
N GLU A 178 24.83 11.00 -13.68
CA GLU A 178 24.63 12.13 -12.78
C GLU A 178 24.61 11.66 -11.32
N SER A 179 25.40 12.33 -10.48
CA SER A 179 25.67 11.84 -9.13
C SER A 179 24.47 11.99 -8.18
N SER A 180 23.73 13.11 -8.20
CA SER A 180 22.67 13.38 -7.22
C SER A 180 21.45 12.47 -7.40
N ALA A 181 21.00 12.24 -8.63
CA ALA A 181 19.96 11.28 -8.96
C ALA A 181 20.44 9.85 -8.63
N SER A 182 21.67 9.49 -9.04
CA SER A 182 22.21 8.15 -8.77
C SER A 182 22.25 7.83 -7.28
N VAL A 183 22.67 8.78 -6.45
CA VAL A 183 22.73 8.57 -4.99
C VAL A 183 21.34 8.57 -4.34
N MET A 184 20.39 9.37 -4.84
CA MET A 184 18.99 9.34 -4.39
C MET A 184 18.34 7.99 -4.70
N PHE A 185 18.57 7.45 -5.90
CA PHE A 185 18.08 6.13 -6.28
C PHE A 185 18.73 5.03 -5.46
N THR A 186 20.04 5.11 -5.25
CA THR A 186 20.78 4.16 -4.40
C THR A 186 20.24 4.15 -2.98
N PHE A 187 20.09 5.32 -2.35
CA PHE A 187 19.49 5.46 -1.02
C PHE A 187 18.09 4.82 -0.96
N ALA A 188 17.23 5.13 -1.94
CA ALA A 188 15.87 4.60 -2.00
C ALA A 188 15.85 3.07 -2.13
N LEU A 189 16.71 2.49 -2.98
CA LEU A 189 16.82 1.04 -3.15
C LEU A 189 17.31 0.35 -1.88
N LEU A 190 18.38 0.86 -1.25
CA LEU A 190 18.93 0.30 -0.01
C LEU A 190 17.90 0.37 1.13
N LYS A 191 17.26 1.52 1.31
CA LYS A 191 16.21 1.69 2.32
C LYS A 191 15.00 0.81 2.05
N GLY A 192 14.60 0.68 0.78
CA GLY A 192 13.53 -0.20 0.35
C GLY A 192 13.80 -1.67 0.67
N LEU A 193 15.05 -2.13 0.50
CA LEU A 193 15.50 -3.46 0.90
C LEU A 193 15.48 -3.64 2.42
N ARG A 194 16.04 -2.68 3.18
CA ARG A 194 16.09 -2.74 4.65
C ARG A 194 14.69 -2.81 5.27
N LEU A 195 13.75 -2.04 4.73
CA LEU A 195 12.36 -2.01 5.21
C LEU A 195 11.51 -3.20 4.73
N GLY A 196 12.07 -4.13 3.94
CA GLY A 196 11.33 -5.27 3.38
C GLY A 196 10.28 -4.84 2.34
N ILE A 197 10.39 -3.64 1.79
CA ILE A 197 9.47 -3.13 0.77
C ILE A 197 9.85 -3.69 -0.60
N LEU A 198 11.14 -3.76 -0.91
CA LEU A 198 11.65 -4.35 -2.15
C LEU A 198 12.04 -5.82 -1.92
N PRO A 199 11.65 -6.75 -2.81
CA PRO A 199 12.13 -8.13 -2.76
C PRO A 199 13.66 -8.21 -2.87
N LYS A 200 14.31 -8.93 -1.96
CA LYS A 200 15.78 -9.00 -1.90
C LYS A 200 16.36 -9.65 -3.15
N GLU A 201 15.71 -10.71 -3.62
CA GLU A 201 16.14 -11.53 -4.76
C GLU A 201 16.13 -10.72 -6.06
N GLU A 202 15.30 -9.68 -6.14
CA GLU A 202 15.16 -8.87 -7.35
C GLU A 202 16.05 -7.62 -7.34
N PHE A 203 16.24 -6.99 -6.17
CA PHE A 203 16.84 -5.65 -6.08
C PHE A 203 18.22 -5.59 -5.42
N THR A 204 18.69 -6.67 -4.78
CA THR A 204 19.99 -6.64 -4.06
C THR A 204 21.15 -6.35 -5.01
N GLU A 205 21.20 -7.00 -6.17
CA GLU A 205 22.28 -6.80 -7.14
C GLU A 205 22.32 -5.36 -7.66
N THR A 206 21.17 -4.82 -8.08
CA THR A 206 21.03 -3.43 -8.55
C THR A 206 21.49 -2.43 -7.49
N ALA A 207 21.06 -2.60 -6.23
CA ALA A 207 21.43 -1.71 -5.13
C ALA A 207 22.93 -1.80 -4.79
N VAL A 208 23.51 -3.01 -4.83
CA VAL A 208 24.94 -3.24 -4.60
C VAL A 208 25.80 -2.64 -5.69
N LYS A 209 25.41 -2.85 -6.95
CA LYS A 209 26.07 -2.24 -8.10
C LYS A 209 26.00 -0.72 -8.03
N ALA A 210 24.83 -0.17 -7.70
CA ALA A 210 24.62 1.27 -7.57
C ALA A 210 25.53 1.89 -6.51
N TYR A 211 25.58 1.31 -5.31
CA TYR A 211 26.42 1.84 -4.23
C TYR A 211 27.91 1.78 -4.57
N ARG A 212 28.40 0.63 -5.06
CA ARG A 212 29.81 0.50 -5.43
C ARG A 212 30.18 1.42 -6.57
N GLY A 213 29.34 1.49 -7.59
CA GLY A 213 29.51 2.38 -8.74
C GLY A 213 29.55 3.85 -8.36
N MET A 214 28.63 4.30 -7.51
CA MET A 214 28.61 5.72 -7.10
C MET A 214 29.83 6.09 -6.25
N VAL A 215 30.33 5.17 -5.40
CA VAL A 215 31.57 5.40 -4.65
C VAL A 215 32.75 5.53 -5.61
N ASP A 216 32.89 4.61 -6.56
CA ASP A 216 33.97 4.63 -7.56
C ASP A 216 33.93 5.87 -8.46
N MET A 217 32.73 6.28 -8.90
CA MET A 217 32.58 7.37 -9.87
C MET A 217 32.62 8.78 -9.26
N PHE A 218 32.15 8.92 -8.02
CA PHE A 218 31.82 10.22 -7.42
C PHE A 218 32.51 10.51 -6.10
N VAL A 219 33.17 9.54 -5.45
CA VAL A 219 33.96 9.81 -4.24
C VAL A 219 35.42 9.95 -4.63
N THR A 220 36.05 11.05 -4.22
CA THR A 220 37.50 11.25 -4.34
C THR A 220 38.11 11.41 -2.96
N GLU A 221 39.15 10.63 -2.66
CA GLU A 221 39.96 10.79 -1.44
C GLU A 221 41.01 11.88 -1.66
N ASN A 222 41.07 12.85 -0.74
CA ASN A 222 42.04 13.94 -0.78
C ASN A 222 43.27 13.60 0.06
N ASP A 223 44.42 14.20 -0.27
CA ASP A 223 45.68 14.02 0.47
C ASP A 223 45.60 14.46 1.94
N ASP A 224 44.65 15.32 2.29
CA ASP A 224 44.41 15.79 3.66
C ASP A 224 43.51 14.86 4.49
N GLY A 225 43.14 13.70 3.94
CA GLY A 225 42.28 12.70 4.58
C GLY A 225 40.78 13.04 4.52
N THR A 226 40.38 14.08 3.77
CA THR A 226 38.97 14.40 3.52
C THR A 226 38.46 13.72 2.24
N LEU A 227 37.13 13.73 2.05
CA LEU A 227 36.49 13.22 0.85
C LEU A 227 35.80 14.35 0.08
N ASN A 228 35.82 14.26 -1.25
CA ASN A 228 34.96 15.04 -2.12
C ASN A 228 33.86 14.17 -2.74
N TRP A 229 32.69 14.78 -2.88
CA TRP A 229 31.58 14.28 -3.69
C TRP A 229 31.55 15.01 -5.04
N GLU A 230 31.68 14.28 -6.13
CA GLU A 230 31.88 14.85 -7.47
C GLU A 230 30.63 14.79 -8.35
N LYS A 231 30.65 15.61 -9.42
CA LYS A 231 29.73 15.49 -10.56
C LYS A 231 28.24 15.64 -10.22
N THR A 232 27.87 16.49 -9.25
CA THR A 232 26.45 16.85 -9.05
C THR A 232 26.06 17.95 -10.02
N VAL A 233 24.99 17.73 -10.77
CA VAL A 233 24.47 18.77 -11.66
C VAL A 233 23.95 19.96 -10.85
N GLU A 234 24.21 21.18 -11.33
CA GLU A 234 23.55 22.36 -10.81
C GLU A 234 22.04 22.37 -11.17
N VAL A 235 21.31 23.45 -10.88
CA VAL A 235 19.86 23.46 -11.09
C VAL A 235 19.51 23.46 -12.58
N GLY A 236 18.87 22.39 -13.05
CA GLY A 236 18.04 22.40 -14.25
C GLY A 236 16.66 22.96 -13.96
N SER A 237 16.18 23.88 -14.79
CA SER A 237 14.91 24.56 -14.63
C SER A 237 14.00 24.36 -15.84
N LEU A 238 12.72 24.14 -15.57
CA LEU A 238 11.66 24.11 -16.58
C LEU A 238 11.28 25.51 -17.10
N GLY A 239 11.86 26.58 -16.53
CA GLY A 239 11.78 27.93 -17.12
C GLY A 239 12.63 28.10 -18.39
N SER A 240 13.38 27.06 -18.79
CA SER A 240 14.16 26.98 -20.03
C SER A 240 13.39 26.24 -21.14
N ASN A 241 14.05 25.93 -22.25
CA ASN A 241 13.49 25.20 -23.39
C ASN A 241 13.42 23.66 -23.20
N ALA A 242 13.84 23.14 -22.04
CA ALA A 242 13.78 21.72 -21.66
C ALA A 242 14.40 20.74 -22.68
N THR A 243 15.38 21.19 -23.48
CA THR A 243 16.06 20.32 -24.46
C THR A 243 17.17 19.49 -23.83
N PHE A 244 17.56 18.40 -24.50
CA PHE A 244 18.74 17.61 -24.11
C PHE A 244 19.99 18.49 -24.00
N GLU A 245 20.20 19.38 -24.97
CA GLU A 245 21.34 20.27 -25.02
C GLU A 245 21.36 21.22 -23.81
N TYR A 246 20.18 21.70 -23.38
CA TYR A 246 20.07 22.48 -22.16
C TYR A 246 20.50 21.68 -20.93
N TYR A 247 19.89 20.53 -20.66
CA TYR A 247 20.21 19.71 -19.48
C TYR A 247 21.66 19.19 -19.48
N SER A 248 22.22 18.91 -20.65
CA SER A 248 23.61 18.46 -20.81
C SER A 248 24.64 19.59 -20.64
N SER A 249 24.22 20.85 -20.83
CA SER A 249 25.10 22.02 -20.68
C SER A 249 25.27 22.50 -19.24
N ILE A 250 24.46 21.99 -18.31
CA ILE A 250 24.45 22.46 -16.93
C ILE A 250 25.74 22.04 -16.25
N LYS A 251 26.36 23.00 -15.55
CA LYS A 251 27.62 22.77 -14.85
C LYS A 251 27.47 21.71 -13.77
N LEU A 252 28.55 20.97 -13.58
CA LEU A 252 28.71 20.06 -12.47
C LEU A 252 29.46 20.75 -11.34
N ARG A 253 29.06 20.45 -10.10
CA ARG A 253 29.62 21.03 -8.89
C ARG A 253 30.09 19.92 -7.95
N GLN A 254 31.30 20.10 -7.43
CA GLN A 254 31.87 19.31 -6.34
C GLN A 254 31.23 19.71 -5.00
N ASN A 255 31.00 18.75 -4.12
CA ASN A 255 30.47 18.93 -2.78
C ASN A 255 29.11 19.66 -2.75
N ASP A 256 28.34 19.55 -3.83
CA ASP A 256 26.99 20.10 -3.84
C ASP A 256 26.09 19.33 -2.87
N LEU A 257 25.34 20.08 -2.05
CA LEU A 257 24.56 19.55 -0.95
C LEU A 257 23.45 18.59 -1.40
N ARG A 258 22.97 18.70 -2.64
CA ARG A 258 21.94 17.81 -3.20
C ARG A 258 22.44 16.39 -3.44
N GLY A 259 23.73 16.25 -3.75
CA GLY A 259 24.39 14.96 -3.89
C GLY A 259 25.05 14.50 -2.60
N GLY A 260 26.01 15.29 -2.08
CA GLY A 260 26.79 14.93 -0.90
C GLY A 260 25.95 14.73 0.36
N GLY A 261 24.88 15.51 0.52
CA GLY A 261 23.92 15.34 1.60
C GLY A 261 23.23 13.97 1.58
N VAL A 262 22.83 13.53 0.39
CA VAL A 262 22.14 12.24 0.20
C VAL A 262 23.13 11.08 0.24
N PHE A 263 24.38 11.29 -0.17
CA PHE A 263 25.44 10.29 -0.05
C PHE A 263 25.64 9.83 1.39
N MET A 264 25.64 10.75 2.37
CA MET A 264 25.72 10.37 3.78
C MET A 264 24.58 9.43 4.20
N LEU A 265 23.36 9.67 3.71
CA LEU A 265 22.20 8.80 3.99
C LEU A 265 22.31 7.45 3.29
N ALA A 266 22.80 7.43 2.04
CA ALA A 266 23.02 6.20 1.29
C ALA A 266 24.12 5.34 1.92
N ALA A 267 25.20 5.96 2.40
CA ALA A 267 26.28 5.31 3.15
C ALA A 267 25.75 4.67 4.45
N LEU A 268 24.93 5.39 5.20
CA LEU A 268 24.34 4.84 6.42
C LEU A 268 23.41 3.64 6.14
N GLU A 269 22.59 3.70 5.09
CA GLU A 269 21.75 2.57 4.67
C GLU A 269 22.61 1.38 4.18
N TRP A 270 23.76 1.63 3.56
CA TRP A 270 24.71 0.60 3.16
C TRP A 270 25.42 -0.06 4.35
N GLU A 271 25.85 0.72 5.34
CA GLU A 271 26.55 0.23 6.52
C GLU A 271 25.62 -0.56 7.45
N SER A 272 24.35 -0.16 7.53
CA SER A 272 23.35 -0.78 8.41
C SER A 272 22.71 -2.06 7.85
N ARG A 273 23.09 -2.49 6.64
CA ARG A 273 22.58 -3.74 6.08
C ARG A 273 23.10 -4.93 6.89
N THR A 274 22.20 -5.86 7.20
CA THR A 274 22.57 -7.16 7.77
C THR A 274 23.09 -8.06 6.66
N CYS A 275 24.28 -8.64 6.86
CA CYS A 275 24.89 -9.63 5.97
C CYS A 275 24.02 -10.87 5.80
#